data_AF-A0A939R0U3-F1
#
_entry.id   AF-A0A939R0U3-F1
#
_cell.length_a   1.000
_cell.length_b   1.000
_cell.length_c   1.000
_cell.angle_alpha   90.00
_cell.angle_beta   90.00
_cell.angle_gamma   90.00
#
_symmetry.space_group_name_H-M   'P 1'
#
loop_
_entity.id
_entity.type
_entity.pdbx_description
1 polymer ?
#
loop_
_entity_poly.entity_id
_entity_poly.type
_entity_poly.pdbx_seq_one_letter_code
_entity_poly.pdbx_strand_id
1 'polypeptide(L)'
;MFPTIQENFTILLRAGAFGIIDEPLKPMSSFKWNKLINTAKKLGIHGYIVAGAQLLKDDPRLPSDVNISTPKESFEYSDTALYGFLSARRYRKISEQEKHNIDCSTETLNFLHLLVANIDLIITRDMSLCGIIAVGEYLRNQGNRVDFVKLNQWIHQLGIAQAASFIGHMLIELFDFETEELEFMTRTYKKPLVHYERLLDNAFNPQHKFRRTSRLNLAFLETSSYHLLNFKTRITDIEE
;
A
#
# COMPACT_ATOMS: atom_id res chain seq x y z
N MET A 1 -16.35 -5.43 -14.25
CA MET A 1 -15.10 -4.64 -14.39
C MET A 1 -15.03 -4.02 -15.77
N PHE A 2 -14.53 -2.79 -15.93
CA PHE A 2 -14.27 -2.19 -17.24
C PHE A 2 -12.77 -2.33 -17.54
N PRO A 3 -12.32 -3.34 -18.32
CA PRO A 3 -10.89 -3.66 -18.45
C PRO A 3 -10.07 -2.46 -18.91
N THR A 4 -10.56 -1.73 -19.91
CA THR A 4 -9.88 -0.54 -20.45
C THR A 4 -9.69 0.58 -19.43
N ILE A 5 -10.64 0.76 -18.49
CA ILE A 5 -10.51 1.81 -17.46
C ILE A 5 -9.40 1.42 -16.49
N GLN A 6 -9.39 0.15 -16.06
CA GLN A 6 -8.34 -0.36 -15.18
C GLN A 6 -6.97 -0.26 -15.84
N GLU A 7 -6.83 -0.68 -17.10
CA GLU A 7 -5.56 -0.65 -17.82
C GLU A 7 -5.00 0.78 -17.91
N ASN A 8 -5.80 1.74 -18.40
CA ASN A 8 -5.36 3.13 -18.45
C ASN A 8 -5.11 3.72 -17.05
N PHE A 9 -5.86 3.30 -16.04
CA PHE A 9 -5.62 3.71 -14.65
C PHE A 9 -4.25 3.21 -14.17
N THR A 10 -3.92 1.95 -14.44
CA THR A 10 -2.62 1.35 -14.08
C THR A 10 -1.47 2.02 -14.83
N ILE A 11 -1.62 2.26 -16.14
CA ILE A 11 -0.60 2.96 -16.96
C ILE A 11 -0.31 4.35 -16.37
N LEU A 12 -1.35 5.15 -16.13
CA LEU A 12 -1.18 6.51 -15.58
C LEU A 12 -0.61 6.48 -14.16
N LEU A 13 -1.01 5.50 -13.35
CA LEU A 13 -0.51 5.36 -11.99
C LEU A 13 0.99 5.04 -11.98
N ARG A 14 1.42 4.08 -12.83
CA ARG A 14 2.83 3.69 -13.01
C ARG A 14 3.68 4.86 -13.50
N ALA A 15 3.21 5.54 -14.54
CA ALA A 15 3.88 6.72 -15.09
C ALA A 15 4.01 7.82 -14.03
N GLY A 16 2.93 8.14 -13.32
CA GLY A 16 2.94 9.23 -12.36
C GLY A 16 3.68 8.93 -11.05
N ALA A 17 3.61 7.70 -10.54
CA ALA A 17 4.31 7.30 -9.33
C ALA A 17 5.83 7.24 -9.57
N PHE A 18 6.24 6.55 -10.64
CA PHE A 18 7.61 6.08 -10.79
C PHE A 18 8.23 6.34 -12.17
N GLY A 19 7.55 7.08 -13.06
CA GLY A 19 8.05 7.39 -14.40
C GLY A 19 8.02 6.23 -15.38
N ILE A 20 7.28 5.16 -15.05
CA ILE A 20 7.25 3.91 -15.82
C ILE A 20 6.22 4.03 -16.96
N ILE A 21 6.67 3.93 -18.21
CA ILE A 21 5.85 4.11 -19.41
C ILE A 21 6.12 2.96 -20.40
N ASP A 22 5.43 1.84 -20.20
CA ASP A 22 5.70 0.61 -20.96
C ASP A 22 4.62 0.32 -22.02
N GLU A 23 3.42 0.89 -21.83
CA GLU A 23 2.27 0.68 -22.71
C GLU A 23 1.59 2.00 -23.11
N PRO A 24 1.13 2.13 -24.37
CA PRO A 24 0.35 3.28 -24.79
C PRO A 24 -1.06 3.27 -24.19
N LEU A 25 -1.66 4.44 -24.03
CA LEU A 25 -3.04 4.53 -23.56
C LEU A 25 -3.99 3.84 -24.54
N LYS A 26 -5.07 3.27 -24.02
CA LYS A 26 -6.16 2.72 -24.83
C LYS A 26 -7.26 3.77 -25.01
N PRO A 27 -7.95 3.81 -26.16
CA PRO A 27 -8.99 4.80 -26.40
C PRO A 27 -10.16 4.60 -25.41
N MET A 28 -10.60 5.70 -24.80
CA MET A 28 -11.72 5.72 -23.84
C MET A 28 -12.65 6.88 -24.12
N SER A 29 -13.95 6.70 -23.88
CA SER A 29 -14.93 7.79 -23.96
C SER A 29 -14.77 8.77 -22.80
N SER A 30 -15.26 10.00 -22.96
CA SER A 30 -15.22 11.02 -21.89
C SER A 30 -15.88 10.55 -20.58
N PHE A 31 -16.94 9.74 -20.68
CA PHE A 31 -17.57 9.12 -19.51
C PHE A 31 -16.60 8.20 -18.74
N LYS A 32 -15.84 7.35 -19.45
CA LYS A 32 -14.86 6.44 -18.83
C LYS A 32 -13.71 7.21 -18.19
N TRP A 33 -13.24 8.28 -18.84
CA TRP A 33 -12.24 9.19 -18.28
C TRP A 33 -12.71 9.87 -17.00
N ASN A 34 -13.93 10.41 -16.98
CA ASN A 34 -14.52 10.98 -15.77
C ASN A 34 -14.61 9.96 -14.64
N LYS A 35 -14.98 8.71 -14.96
CA LYS A 35 -15.00 7.61 -13.99
C LYS A 35 -13.60 7.30 -13.43
N LEU A 36 -12.58 7.24 -14.28
CA LEU A 36 -11.17 7.06 -13.90
C LEU A 36 -10.73 8.14 -12.91
N ILE A 37 -10.91 9.42 -13.27
CA ILE A 37 -10.50 10.56 -12.46
C ILE A 37 -11.24 10.61 -11.11
N ASN A 38 -12.55 10.37 -11.11
CA ASN A 38 -13.34 10.33 -9.87
C ASN A 38 -12.90 9.18 -8.95
N THR A 39 -12.55 8.03 -9.53
CA THR A 39 -12.00 6.91 -8.76
C THR A 39 -10.62 7.25 -8.19
N ALA A 40 -9.74 7.89 -8.95
CA ALA A 40 -8.43 8.33 -8.47
C ALA A 40 -8.56 9.28 -7.27
N LYS A 41 -9.51 10.22 -7.32
CA LYS A 41 -9.82 11.12 -6.19
C LYS A 41 -10.28 10.37 -4.95
N LYS A 42 -11.19 9.39 -5.11
CA LYS A 42 -11.67 8.56 -3.98
C LYS A 42 -10.56 7.74 -3.34
N LEU A 43 -9.60 7.28 -4.14
CA LEU A 43 -8.47 6.48 -3.68
C LEU A 43 -7.28 7.34 -3.19
N GLY A 44 -7.40 8.67 -3.23
CA GLY A 44 -6.35 9.59 -2.80
C GLY A 44 -5.06 9.49 -3.62
N ILE A 45 -5.19 9.22 -4.93
CA ILE A 45 -4.05 9.10 -5.87
C ILE A 45 -4.26 9.92 -7.16
N HIS A 46 -5.13 10.93 -7.10
CA HIS A 46 -5.42 11.79 -8.24
C HIS A 46 -4.18 12.56 -8.69
N GLY A 47 -3.37 13.06 -7.77
CA GLY A 47 -2.11 13.75 -8.07
C GLY A 47 -1.14 12.85 -8.84
N TYR A 48 -1.04 11.57 -8.48
CA TYR A 48 -0.25 10.59 -9.25
C TYR A 48 -0.81 10.38 -10.66
N ILE A 49 -2.13 10.20 -10.82
CA ILE A 49 -2.74 10.04 -12.14
C ILE A 49 -2.51 11.27 -13.04
N VAL A 50 -2.59 12.48 -12.47
CA VAL A 50 -2.31 13.72 -13.18
C VAL A 50 -0.82 13.81 -13.57
N ALA A 51 0.09 13.45 -12.68
CA ALA A 51 1.52 13.39 -12.99
C ALA A 51 1.82 12.39 -14.13
N GLY A 52 1.14 11.24 -14.16
CA GLY A 52 1.27 10.29 -15.27
C GLY A 52 0.74 10.85 -16.58
N ALA A 53 -0.42 11.52 -16.53
CA ALA A 53 -1.00 12.19 -17.69
C ALA A 53 -0.09 13.28 -18.27
N GLN A 54 0.66 14.00 -17.42
CA GLN A 54 1.65 14.99 -17.84
C GLN A 54 2.79 14.37 -18.65
N LEU A 55 3.29 13.22 -18.22
CA LEU A 55 4.35 12.50 -18.93
C LEU A 55 3.87 11.98 -20.29
N LEU A 56 2.57 11.66 -20.38
CA LEU A 56 1.89 11.16 -21.58
C LEU A 56 1.13 12.27 -22.34
N LYS A 57 1.46 13.55 -22.13
CA LYS A 57 0.72 14.69 -22.68
C LYS A 57 0.61 14.70 -24.21
N ASP A 58 1.58 14.07 -24.90
CA ASP A 58 1.63 14.00 -26.35
C ASP A 58 0.82 12.81 -26.91
N ASP A 59 0.25 11.94 -26.06
CA ASP A 59 -0.63 10.85 -26.48
C ASP A 59 -2.01 11.43 -26.89
N PRO A 60 -2.45 11.27 -28.15
CA PRO A 60 -3.69 11.85 -28.65
C PRO A 60 -4.96 11.29 -28.00
N ARG A 61 -4.84 10.23 -27.18
CA ARG A 61 -5.96 9.59 -26.48
C ARG A 61 -6.25 10.22 -25.12
N LEU A 62 -5.34 11.08 -24.63
CA LEU A 62 -5.53 11.83 -23.40
C LEU A 62 -6.63 12.89 -23.60
N PRO A 63 -7.54 13.10 -22.64
CA PRO A 63 -8.51 14.19 -22.75
C PRO A 63 -7.82 15.55 -22.61
N SER A 64 -8.21 16.51 -23.46
CA SER A 64 -7.68 17.87 -23.47
C SER A 64 -7.92 18.64 -22.16
N ASP A 65 -8.91 18.23 -21.37
CA ASP A 65 -9.40 18.96 -20.19
C ASP A 65 -8.86 18.42 -18.85
N VAL A 66 -7.87 17.51 -18.86
CA VAL A 66 -7.30 16.98 -17.60
C VAL A 66 -6.58 18.13 -16.89
N ASN A 67 -7.09 18.55 -15.73
CA ASN A 67 -6.47 19.63 -14.96
C ASN A 67 -5.10 19.18 -14.42
N ILE A 68 -4.05 19.78 -14.97
CA ILE A 68 -2.67 19.36 -14.83
C ILE A 68 -2.05 19.80 -13.49
N SER A 69 -2.68 20.72 -12.74
CA SER A 69 -2.02 21.44 -11.65
C SER A 69 -2.22 20.82 -10.26
N THR A 70 -2.38 19.49 -10.16
CA THR A 70 -2.66 18.84 -8.87
C THR A 70 -1.37 18.27 -8.26
N PRO A 71 -0.96 18.68 -7.04
CA PRO A 71 0.20 18.07 -6.38
C PRO A 71 -0.05 16.60 -6.06
N LYS A 72 1.02 15.80 -6.05
CA LYS A 72 0.97 14.41 -5.56
C LYS A 72 0.52 14.38 -4.11
N GLU A 73 -0.36 13.45 -3.77
CA GLU A 73 -0.79 13.23 -2.41
C GLU A 73 0.37 12.69 -1.56
N SER A 74 0.53 13.26 -0.36
CA SER A 74 1.44 12.73 0.66
C SER A 74 0.70 11.74 1.56
N PHE A 75 1.32 10.60 1.83
CA PHE A 75 0.81 9.64 2.80
C PHE A 75 1.31 9.98 4.21
N GLU A 76 0.40 10.26 5.13
CA GLU A 76 0.72 10.61 6.52
C GLU A 76 0.92 9.36 7.39
N TYR A 77 2.02 9.32 8.15
CA TYR A 77 2.38 8.19 9.03
C TYR A 77 2.90 8.61 10.42
N SER A 78 2.74 9.89 10.78
CA SER A 78 3.21 10.51 12.03
C SER A 78 2.57 9.90 13.29
N ASP A 79 1.27 9.64 13.28
CA ASP A 79 0.50 9.17 14.46
C ASP A 79 0.09 7.69 14.37
N THR A 80 0.98 6.88 13.83
CA THR A 80 0.67 5.47 13.53
C THR A 80 0.60 4.62 14.78
N ALA A 81 -0.39 3.73 14.82
CA ALA A 81 -0.49 2.69 15.84
C ALA A 81 -0.88 1.39 15.14
N LEU A 82 -0.19 0.31 15.47
CA LEU A 82 -0.52 -1.01 14.94
C LEU A 82 -1.76 -1.56 15.66
N TYR A 83 -2.76 -2.01 14.90
CA TYR A 83 -3.98 -2.60 15.45
C TYR A 83 -3.70 -3.68 16.51
N GLY A 84 -4.42 -3.59 17.63
CA GLY A 84 -4.32 -4.51 18.77
C GLY A 84 -3.38 -4.00 19.87
N PHE A 85 -3.82 -4.15 21.13
CA PHE A 85 -3.14 -3.57 22.29
C PHE A 85 -1.66 -4.02 22.45
N LEU A 86 -1.37 -5.32 22.26
CA LEU A 86 -0.02 -5.83 22.45
C LEU A 86 0.90 -5.40 21.30
N SER A 87 0.39 -5.44 20.07
CA SER A 87 1.10 -5.00 18.88
C SER A 87 1.44 -3.51 18.96
N ALA A 88 0.47 -2.66 19.33
CA ALA A 88 0.67 -1.24 19.58
C ALA A 88 1.72 -0.99 20.68
N ARG A 89 1.65 -1.75 21.79
CA ARG A 89 2.62 -1.63 22.89
C ARG A 89 4.04 -2.02 22.46
N ARG A 90 4.20 -3.11 21.70
CA ARG A 90 5.51 -3.54 21.18
C ARG A 90 6.08 -2.51 20.21
N TYR A 91 5.25 -2.00 19.30
CA TYR A 91 5.63 -0.95 18.36
C TYR A 91 6.09 0.32 19.08
N ARG A 92 5.31 0.80 20.05
CA ARG A 92 5.68 1.97 20.87
C ARG A 92 7.00 1.74 21.60
N LYS A 93 7.18 0.56 22.20
CA LYS A 93 8.43 0.20 22.88
C LYS A 93 9.63 0.25 21.93
N ILE A 94 9.53 -0.35 20.74
CA ILE A 94 10.60 -0.31 19.72
C ILE A 94 10.91 1.14 19.34
N SER A 95 9.89 1.94 19.04
CA SER A 95 10.03 3.33 18.62
C SER A 95 10.68 4.21 19.69
N GLU A 96 10.25 4.08 20.96
CA GLU A 96 10.82 4.82 22.09
C GLU A 96 12.26 4.41 22.39
N GLN A 97 12.56 3.10 22.37
CA GLN A 97 13.91 2.60 22.60
C GLN A 97 14.89 3.09 21.54
N GLU A 98 14.48 3.08 20.27
CA GLU A 98 15.33 3.53 19.18
C GLU A 98 15.61 5.04 19.23
N LYS A 99 14.61 5.85 19.57
CA LYS A 99 14.78 7.31 19.74
C LYS A 99 15.80 7.70 20.82
N HIS A 100 16.04 6.82 21.79
CA HIS A 100 16.99 7.02 22.88
C HIS A 100 18.31 6.26 22.67
N ASN A 101 18.45 5.56 21.55
CA ASN A 101 19.69 4.88 21.21
C ASN A 101 20.73 5.90 20.71
N ILE A 102 21.99 5.73 21.10
CA ILE A 102 23.10 6.58 20.66
C ILE A 102 23.31 6.41 19.15
N ASP A 103 23.16 5.18 18.65
CA ASP A 103 23.20 4.82 17.23
C ASP A 103 21.78 4.74 16.64
N CYS A 104 20.96 5.77 16.90
CA CYS A 104 19.60 5.85 16.37
C CYS A 104 19.62 5.91 14.84
N SER A 105 19.03 4.90 14.20
CA SER A 105 18.84 4.89 12.76
C SER A 105 17.50 5.53 12.42
N THR A 106 17.53 6.84 12.21
CA THR A 106 16.32 7.64 11.92
C THR A 106 15.61 7.18 10.67
N GLU A 107 16.35 6.80 9.64
CA GLU A 107 15.83 6.33 8.36
C GLU A 107 15.14 4.97 8.52
N THR A 108 15.78 4.03 9.23
CA THR A 108 15.18 2.72 9.52
C THR A 108 13.91 2.86 10.36
N LEU A 109 13.92 3.77 11.35
CA LEU A 109 12.74 4.02 12.19
C LEU A 109 11.60 4.67 11.41
N ASN A 110 11.90 5.66 10.56
CA ASN A 110 10.91 6.30 9.69
C ASN A 110 10.30 5.29 8.70
N PHE A 111 11.12 4.41 8.15
CA PHE A 111 10.64 3.35 7.26
C PHE A 111 9.76 2.33 8.01
N LEU A 112 10.11 1.99 9.25
CA LEU A 112 9.25 1.16 10.10
C LEU A 112 7.89 1.84 10.36
N HIS A 113 7.85 3.14 10.68
CA HIS A 113 6.60 3.88 10.88
C HIS A 113 5.72 3.85 9.64
N LEU A 114 6.31 4.06 8.46
CA LEU A 114 5.64 4.02 7.18
C LEU A 114 5.06 2.62 6.86
N LEU A 115 5.82 1.55 7.12
CA LEU A 115 5.32 0.18 6.97
C LEU A 115 4.18 -0.11 7.95
N VAL A 116 4.33 0.25 9.22
CA VAL A 116 3.31 0.03 10.25
C VAL A 116 2.01 0.78 9.92
N ALA A 117 2.09 2.00 9.41
CA ALA A 117 0.94 2.77 8.91
C ALA A 117 0.14 2.01 7.84
N ASN A 118 0.86 1.51 6.83
CA ASN A 118 0.26 0.75 5.73
C ASN A 118 -0.35 -0.56 6.20
N ILE A 119 0.35 -1.24 7.10
CA ILE A 119 -0.08 -2.53 7.65
C ILE A 119 -1.30 -2.36 8.55
N ASP A 120 -1.39 -1.29 9.33
CA ASP A 120 -2.58 -0.97 10.11
C ASP A 120 -3.81 -0.76 9.21
N LEU A 121 -3.67 -0.03 8.10
CA LEU A 121 -4.75 0.14 7.11
C LEU A 121 -5.16 -1.20 6.49
N ILE A 122 -4.20 -2.04 6.12
CA ILE A 122 -4.43 -3.40 5.60
C ILE A 122 -5.21 -4.27 6.61
N ILE A 123 -4.90 -4.16 7.90
CA ILE A 123 -5.57 -4.93 8.96
C ILE A 123 -7.00 -4.41 9.22
N THR A 124 -7.15 -3.09 9.30
CA THR A 124 -8.38 -2.46 9.81
C THR A 124 -9.42 -2.16 8.73
N ARG A 125 -8.97 -1.89 7.50
CA ARG A 125 -9.78 -1.41 6.38
C ARG A 125 -9.40 -2.17 5.10
N ASP A 126 -8.86 -1.46 4.12
CA ASP A 126 -8.34 -1.96 2.85
C ASP A 126 -6.92 -1.37 2.64
N MET A 127 -6.17 -1.94 1.70
CA MET A 127 -4.87 -1.39 1.31
C MET A 127 -4.98 0.04 0.76
N SER A 128 -3.95 0.85 0.99
CA SER A 128 -3.83 2.21 0.45
C SER A 128 -2.86 2.22 -0.73
N LEU A 129 -3.31 2.60 -1.92
CA LEU A 129 -2.39 2.77 -3.06
C LEU A 129 -1.40 3.90 -2.82
N CYS A 130 -1.85 5.02 -2.26
CA CYS A 130 -0.98 6.13 -1.87
C CYS A 130 0.08 5.66 -0.84
N GLY A 131 -0.33 4.83 0.13
CA GLY A 131 0.59 4.28 1.12
C GLY A 131 1.62 3.30 0.55
N ILE A 132 1.22 2.42 -0.39
CA ILE A 132 2.15 1.53 -1.10
C ILE A 132 3.13 2.35 -1.94
N ILE A 133 2.65 3.35 -2.67
CA ILE A 133 3.52 4.25 -3.45
C ILE A 133 4.50 4.95 -2.53
N ALA A 134 4.06 5.45 -1.37
CA ALA A 134 4.93 6.09 -0.40
C ALA A 134 6.04 5.17 0.11
N VAL A 135 5.77 3.87 0.32
CA VAL A 135 6.79 2.87 0.65
C VAL A 135 7.84 2.77 -0.47
N GLY A 136 7.39 2.69 -1.73
CA GLY A 136 8.30 2.64 -2.88
C GLY A 136 9.11 3.94 -3.07
N GLU A 137 8.48 5.10 -2.93
CA GLU A 137 9.16 6.40 -2.97
C GLU A 137 10.20 6.51 -1.85
N TYR A 138 9.91 6.00 -0.65
CA TYR A 138 10.88 5.96 0.43
C TYR A 138 12.09 5.10 0.07
N LEU A 139 11.87 3.88 -0.44
CA LEU A 139 12.95 2.97 -0.83
C LEU A 139 13.85 3.55 -1.91
N ARG A 140 13.27 4.14 -2.97
CA ARG A 140 14.06 4.74 -4.05
C ARG A 140 14.86 5.97 -3.62
N ASN A 141 14.40 6.70 -2.61
CA ASN A 141 15.06 7.93 -2.15
C ASN A 141 16.03 7.72 -0.99
N GLN A 142 15.73 6.78 -0.07
CA GLN A 142 16.43 6.61 1.20
C GLN A 142 16.74 5.15 1.54
N GLY A 143 16.39 4.19 0.68
CA GLY A 143 16.53 2.75 0.95
C GLY A 143 17.96 2.33 1.25
N ASN A 144 18.95 2.97 0.63
CA ASN A 144 20.38 2.73 0.89
C ASN A 144 20.85 3.14 2.31
N ARG A 145 20.04 3.90 3.06
CA ARG A 145 20.32 4.30 4.45
C ARG A 145 19.57 3.45 5.47
N VAL A 146 18.71 2.54 5.01
CA VAL A 146 17.93 1.67 5.88
C VAL A 146 18.79 0.50 6.31
N ASP A 147 18.89 0.28 7.62
CA ASP A 147 19.45 -0.94 8.20
C ASP A 147 18.39 -2.04 8.12
N PHE A 148 18.39 -2.80 7.03
CA PHE A 148 17.44 -3.88 6.81
C PHE A 148 17.59 -5.04 7.79
N VAL A 149 18.78 -5.25 8.37
CA VAL A 149 18.96 -6.28 9.41
C VAL A 149 18.17 -5.90 10.65
N LYS A 150 18.30 -4.64 11.10
CA LYS A 150 17.55 -4.11 12.24
C LYS A 150 16.06 -4.02 11.96
N LEU A 151 15.67 -3.53 10.78
CA LEU A 151 14.28 -3.47 10.35
C LEU A 151 13.61 -4.85 10.38
N ASN A 152 14.28 -5.87 9.83
CA ASN A 152 13.75 -7.23 9.80
C ASN A 152 13.52 -7.80 11.19
N GLN A 153 14.42 -7.51 12.14
CA GLN A 153 14.20 -7.88 13.54
C GLN A 153 12.94 -7.24 14.12
N TRP A 154 12.69 -5.96 13.86
CA TRP A 154 11.47 -5.27 14.31
C TRP A 154 10.21 -5.83 13.66
N ILE A 155 10.24 -6.07 12.34
CA ILE A 155 9.14 -6.68 11.59
C ILE A 155 8.76 -8.05 12.18
N HIS A 156 9.77 -8.87 12.52
CA HIS A 156 9.55 -10.16 13.18
C HIS A 156 9.01 -10.02 14.60
N GLN A 157 9.56 -9.12 15.42
CA GLN A 157 9.08 -8.87 16.79
C GLN A 157 7.61 -8.40 16.84
N LEU A 158 7.19 -7.64 15.81
CA LEU A 158 5.84 -7.15 15.65
C LEU A 158 4.87 -8.20 15.07
N GLY A 159 5.39 -9.27 14.46
CA GLY A 159 4.57 -10.28 13.79
C GLY A 159 3.86 -9.71 12.57
N ILE A 160 4.55 -8.86 11.80
CA ILE A 160 3.99 -8.19 10.60
C ILE A 160 4.72 -8.59 9.31
N ALA A 161 5.56 -9.62 9.35
CA ALA A 161 6.40 -10.08 8.24
C ALA A 161 5.58 -10.43 7.00
N GLN A 162 4.44 -11.08 7.16
CA GLN A 162 3.56 -11.42 6.03
C GLN A 162 2.91 -10.18 5.39
N ALA A 163 2.48 -9.21 6.19
CA ALA A 163 1.88 -7.98 5.68
C ALA A 163 2.92 -7.07 5.00
N ALA A 164 4.13 -6.99 5.57
CA ALA A 164 5.25 -6.32 4.94
C ALA A 164 5.60 -6.99 3.60
N SER A 165 5.72 -8.33 3.57
CA SER A 165 6.00 -9.06 2.33
C SER A 165 4.91 -8.84 1.27
N PHE A 166 3.64 -8.73 1.66
CA PHE A 166 2.56 -8.38 0.74
C PHE A 166 2.75 -6.99 0.10
N ILE A 167 3.12 -5.97 0.89
CA ILE A 167 3.44 -4.64 0.36
C ILE A 167 4.59 -4.73 -0.65
N GLY A 168 5.65 -5.46 -0.32
CA GLY A 168 6.78 -5.67 -1.24
C GLY A 168 6.36 -6.31 -2.56
N HIS A 169 5.53 -7.37 -2.52
CA HIS A 169 5.03 -7.98 -3.76
C HIS A 169 4.13 -7.05 -4.58
N MET A 170 3.40 -6.13 -3.93
CA MET A 170 2.65 -5.09 -4.65
C MET A 170 3.59 -4.12 -5.37
N LEU A 171 4.74 -3.78 -4.78
CA LEU A 171 5.75 -2.94 -5.42
C LEU A 171 6.37 -3.61 -6.64
N ILE A 172 6.70 -4.90 -6.54
CA ILE A 172 7.21 -5.68 -7.68
C ILE A 172 6.19 -5.69 -8.82
N GLU A 173 4.95 -6.12 -8.53
CA GLU A 173 3.98 -6.42 -9.58
C GLU A 173 3.31 -5.18 -10.18
N LEU A 174 3.21 -4.08 -9.43
CA LEU A 174 2.66 -2.83 -9.95
C LEU A 174 3.71 -1.86 -10.46
N PHE A 175 4.92 -1.85 -9.90
CA PHE A 175 5.87 -0.75 -10.06
C PHE A 175 7.30 -1.19 -10.37
N ASP A 176 7.47 -2.45 -10.80
CA ASP A 176 8.72 -3.03 -11.31
C ASP A 176 9.92 -2.86 -10.35
N PHE A 177 9.66 -2.99 -9.04
CA PHE A 177 10.74 -3.12 -8.07
C PHE A 177 11.43 -4.48 -8.23
N GLU A 178 12.75 -4.49 -8.05
CA GLU A 178 13.53 -5.72 -7.97
C GLU A 178 13.40 -6.35 -6.58
N THR A 179 13.64 -7.66 -6.47
CA THR A 179 13.50 -8.35 -5.17
C THR A 179 14.60 -7.92 -4.20
N GLU A 180 15.76 -7.58 -4.74
CA GLU A 180 16.95 -7.11 -4.06
C GLU A 180 16.73 -5.73 -3.41
N GLU A 181 15.86 -4.88 -3.96
CA GLU A 181 15.47 -3.60 -3.35
C GLU A 181 14.57 -3.78 -2.12
N LEU A 182 14.04 -4.98 -1.92
CA LEU A 182 13.00 -5.30 -0.96
C LEU A 182 13.48 -6.30 0.10
N GLU A 183 14.65 -6.04 0.70
CA GLU A 183 15.30 -6.91 1.70
C GLU A 183 14.44 -7.22 2.95
N PHE A 184 13.35 -6.50 3.16
CA PHE A 184 12.36 -6.77 4.21
C PHE A 184 11.36 -7.89 3.87
N MET A 185 11.37 -8.38 2.62
CA MET A 185 10.52 -9.48 2.19
C MET A 185 11.07 -10.81 2.69
N THR A 186 10.29 -11.49 3.52
CA THR A 186 10.68 -12.78 4.14
C THR A 186 9.83 -13.95 3.65
N ARG A 187 8.76 -13.67 2.90
CA ARG A 187 7.82 -14.70 2.40
C ARG A 187 7.34 -14.37 1.01
N THR A 188 7.16 -15.41 0.20
CA THR A 188 6.52 -15.29 -1.11
C THR A 188 5.01 -15.08 -0.97
N TYR A 189 4.46 -14.16 -1.76
CA TYR A 189 3.03 -13.88 -1.83
C TYR A 189 2.46 -14.36 -3.16
N LYS A 190 1.44 -15.23 -3.13
CA LYS A 190 0.79 -15.69 -4.36
C LYS A 190 -0.32 -14.73 -4.78
N LYS A 191 -0.24 -14.22 -6.02
CA LYS A 191 -1.27 -13.39 -6.68
C LYS A 191 -1.62 -12.10 -5.91
N PRO A 192 -0.63 -11.23 -5.62
CA PRO A 192 -0.86 -9.98 -4.88
C PRO A 192 -1.85 -9.05 -5.61
N LEU A 193 -1.81 -9.03 -6.95
CA LEU A 193 -2.65 -8.17 -7.80
C LEU A 193 -4.16 -8.39 -7.64
N VAL A 194 -4.61 -9.55 -7.15
CA VAL A 194 -6.05 -9.78 -6.90
C VAL A 194 -6.62 -8.76 -5.91
N HIS A 195 -5.81 -8.26 -4.97
CA HIS A 195 -6.27 -7.24 -4.01
C HIS A 195 -6.33 -5.85 -4.63
N TYR A 196 -5.41 -5.54 -5.55
CA TYR A 196 -5.49 -4.33 -6.37
C TYR A 196 -6.72 -4.32 -7.26
N GLU A 197 -6.98 -5.42 -7.97
CA GLU A 197 -8.16 -5.58 -8.82
C GLU A 197 -9.46 -5.41 -8.04
N ARG A 198 -9.54 -5.99 -6.84
CA ARG A 198 -10.68 -5.82 -5.93
C ARG A 198 -10.84 -4.38 -5.45
N LEU A 199 -9.75 -3.73 -5.05
CA LEU A 199 -9.77 -2.32 -4.64
C LEU A 199 -10.31 -1.45 -5.77
N LEU A 200 -9.85 -1.68 -7.00
CA LEU A 200 -10.34 -0.96 -8.17
C LEU A 200 -11.81 -1.29 -8.49
N ASP A 201 -12.22 -2.56 -8.48
CA ASP A 201 -13.62 -2.90 -8.77
C ASP A 201 -14.57 -2.29 -7.74
N ASN A 202 -14.21 -2.30 -6.45
CA ASN A 202 -14.94 -1.61 -5.39
C ASN A 202 -15.05 -0.10 -5.65
N ALA A 203 -13.94 0.54 -6.04
CA ALA A 203 -13.91 1.97 -6.25
C ALA A 203 -14.67 2.39 -7.53
N PHE A 204 -14.60 1.58 -8.59
CA PHE A 204 -15.32 1.80 -9.85
C PHE A 204 -16.80 1.46 -9.75
N ASN A 205 -17.16 0.42 -9.00
CA ASN A 205 -18.51 -0.13 -8.94
C ASN A 205 -18.94 -0.23 -7.47
N PRO A 206 -19.23 0.89 -6.78
CA PRO A 206 -19.59 0.87 -5.36
C PRO A 206 -20.88 0.09 -5.05
N GLN A 207 -21.68 -0.20 -6.08
CA GLN A 207 -22.86 -1.07 -6.02
C GLN A 207 -22.47 -2.56 -5.83
N HIS A 208 -21.27 -2.96 -6.26
CA HIS A 208 -20.77 -4.32 -6.08
C HIS A 208 -20.46 -4.56 -4.61
N LYS A 209 -21.36 -5.29 -3.94
CA LYS A 209 -21.12 -5.79 -2.59
C LYS A 209 -20.30 -7.06 -2.69
N PHE A 210 -18.97 -6.95 -2.63
CA PHE A 210 -18.17 -8.14 -2.35
C PHE A 210 -18.55 -8.64 -0.95
N ARG A 211 -18.70 -9.96 -0.77
CA ARG A 211 -18.69 -10.54 0.58
C ARG A 211 -17.44 -9.98 1.27
N ARG A 212 -17.59 -9.47 2.51
CA ARG A 212 -16.47 -9.04 3.37
C ARG A 212 -15.51 -10.19 3.74
N THR A 213 -15.39 -11.21 2.90
CA THR A 213 -14.51 -12.37 3.03
C THR A 213 -13.07 -12.06 2.64
N SER A 214 -12.75 -10.85 2.22
CA SER A 214 -11.37 -10.39 2.03
C SER A 214 -11.02 -9.22 2.93
N ARG A 215 -11.26 -9.34 4.24
CA ARG A 215 -10.22 -8.80 5.13
C ARG A 215 -9.00 -9.63 4.77
N LEU A 216 -7.97 -9.04 4.15
CA LEU A 216 -6.75 -9.72 3.70
C LEU A 216 -6.42 -10.85 4.69
N ASN A 217 -6.71 -12.12 4.35
CA ASN A 217 -6.50 -13.30 5.23
C ASN A 217 -5.02 -13.51 5.59
N LEU A 218 -4.17 -12.56 5.20
CA LEU A 218 -2.76 -12.39 5.46
C LEU A 218 -2.44 -11.67 6.76
N ALA A 219 -3.29 -10.73 7.17
CA ALA A 219 -3.03 -9.89 8.33
C ALA A 219 -3.29 -10.66 9.64
N PHE A 220 -3.87 -11.86 9.53
CA PHE A 220 -4.53 -12.56 10.62
C PHE A 220 -3.79 -13.77 11.20
N LEU A 221 -2.54 -14.02 10.82
CA LEU A 221 -1.84 -15.22 11.32
C LEU A 221 -0.59 -14.98 12.17
N GLU A 222 -0.19 -13.72 12.42
CA GLU A 222 1.09 -13.49 13.14
C GLU A 222 1.06 -12.45 14.26
N THR A 223 0.10 -11.53 14.29
CA THR A 223 0.08 -10.56 15.40
C THR A 223 -0.40 -11.24 16.67
N SER A 224 0.38 -11.15 17.74
CA SER A 224 0.07 -11.78 19.03
C SER A 224 -1.28 -11.31 19.60
N SER A 225 -1.69 -10.08 19.28
CA SER A 225 -3.02 -9.57 19.65
C SER A 225 -4.17 -10.31 18.95
N TYR A 226 -4.00 -10.70 17.69
CA TYR A 226 -5.05 -11.39 16.95
C TYR A 226 -5.20 -12.85 17.39
N HIS A 227 -4.10 -13.55 17.66
CA HIS A 227 -4.16 -14.90 18.24
C HIS A 227 -4.91 -14.93 19.56
N LEU A 228 -4.64 -13.97 20.46
CA LEU A 228 -5.32 -13.89 21.75
C LEU A 228 -6.81 -13.50 21.61
N LEU A 229 -7.14 -12.59 20.68
CA LEU A 229 -8.52 -12.20 20.44
C LEU A 229 -9.33 -13.39 19.90
N ASN A 230 -8.80 -14.12 18.91
CA ASN A 230 -9.46 -15.30 18.34
C ASN A 230 -9.51 -16.49 19.31
N PHE A 231 -8.51 -16.66 20.16
CA PHE A 231 -8.54 -17.66 21.22
C PHE A 231 -9.64 -17.34 22.24
N LYS A 232 -9.75 -16.07 22.65
CA LYS A 232 -10.79 -15.62 23.57
C LYS A 232 -12.19 -15.80 22.98
N THR A 233 -12.42 -15.44 21.72
CA THR A 233 -13.72 -15.66 21.06
C THR A 233 -14.04 -17.16 20.93
N ARG A 234 -13.05 -18.00 20.62
CA ARG A 234 -13.26 -19.45 20.57
C ARG A 234 -13.59 -20.07 21.93
N ILE A 235 -13.07 -19.52 23.03
CA ILE A 235 -13.44 -19.97 24.38
C ILE A 235 -14.87 -19.54 24.72
N THR A 236 -15.23 -18.29 24.42
CA THR A 236 -16.59 -17.80 24.71
C THR A 236 -17.65 -18.53 23.89
N ASP A 237 -17.33 -18.96 22.67
CA ASP A 237 -18.25 -19.73 21.80
C ASP A 237 -18.35 -21.22 22.20
N ILE A 238 -17.53 -21.70 23.13
CA ILE A 238 -17.58 -23.07 23.68
C ILE A 238 -18.38 -23.11 25.01
N GLU A 239 -18.60 -21.95 25.65
CA GLU A 239 -19.33 -21.81 26.91
C GLU A 239 -20.82 -21.46 26.73
N GLU A 240 -21.33 -21.39 25.49
CA GLU A 240 -22.77 -21.32 25.12
C GLU A 240 -23.26 -22.64 24.51
#